data_AF-A0A1R3HXC5-F1
#
_entry.id   AF-A0A1R3HXC5-F1
#
_cell.length_a   1.000
_cell.length_b   1.000
_cell.length_c   1.000
_cell.angle_alpha   90.00
_cell.angle_beta   90.00
_cell.angle_gamma   90.00
#
_symmetry.space_group_name_H-M   'P 1'
#
loop_
_entity.id
_entity.type
_entity.pdbx_description
1 polymer ?
#
loop_
_entity_poly.entity_id
_entity_poly.type
_entity_poly.pdbx_seq_one_letter_code
_entity_poly.pdbx_strand_id
1 'polypeptide(L)'
;MANFVLQLPTSNLRNFSIHASSNGAPPGTGSQNGGPVVLELPLDKIRRPLMRTRANDPNKVQDLMDSIREIGLQVPIDVLEVDGVYYGFSGCHRYEAHQRLGLPTIRCKVRRGTKETLRHHLR
;
A
#
# COMPACT_ATOMS: atom_id res chain seq x y z
N MET A 1 6.48 12.66 56.89
CA MET A 1 6.71 14.10 56.70
C MET A 1 7.50 14.29 55.42
N ALA A 2 6.88 14.85 54.38
CA ALA A 2 7.47 15.63 53.28
C ALA A 2 6.53 15.59 52.06
N ASN A 3 5.54 16.48 52.06
CA ASN A 3 4.81 16.88 50.86
C ASN A 3 5.74 17.74 50.01
N PHE A 4 5.99 17.35 48.76
CA PHE A 4 6.57 18.24 47.78
C PHE A 4 5.48 18.66 46.79
N VAL A 5 5.02 19.88 46.98
CA VAL A 5 4.00 20.56 46.19
C VAL A 5 4.74 21.37 45.13
N LEU A 6 4.58 21.02 43.85
CA LEU A 6 5.01 21.86 42.73
C LEU A 6 3.76 22.43 42.06
N GLN A 7 3.36 23.61 42.53
CA GLN A 7 2.45 24.51 41.84
C GLN A 7 3.18 25.13 40.64
N LEU A 8 2.61 24.98 39.44
CA LEU A 8 2.81 25.92 38.34
C LEU A 8 1.48 26.63 38.05
N PRO A 9 1.48 27.97 37.90
CA PRO A 9 0.28 28.75 37.63
C PRO A 9 0.00 28.88 36.13
N THR A 10 -1.29 28.97 35.84
CA THR A 10 -1.91 29.72 34.72
C THR A 10 -1.44 29.41 33.31
N SER A 11 -2.26 28.66 32.57
CA SER A 11 -2.60 29.01 31.17
C SER A 11 -3.80 28.19 30.70
N ASN A 12 -4.92 28.89 30.54
CA ASN A 12 -5.86 28.77 29.43
C ASN A 12 -6.49 27.40 29.05
N LEU A 13 -7.83 27.45 29.10
CA LEU A 13 -8.79 26.89 28.14
C LEU A 13 -9.43 25.53 28.43
N ARG A 14 -10.75 25.66 28.66
CA ARG A 14 -11.86 24.80 28.20
C ARG A 14 -12.34 23.71 29.16
N ASN A 15 -13.29 24.14 29.99
CA ASN A 15 -14.35 23.29 30.49
C ASN A 15 -15.19 22.74 29.33
N PHE A 16 -15.05 21.44 29.04
CA PHE A 16 -16.08 20.66 28.37
C PHE A 16 -16.31 19.38 29.17
N SER A 17 -17.35 19.42 30.00
CA SER A 17 -17.99 18.21 30.52
C SER A 17 -18.65 17.48 29.35
N ILE A 18 -18.22 16.25 29.05
CA ILE A 18 -18.97 15.36 28.14
C ILE A 18 -19.48 14.17 28.94
N HIS A 19 -20.81 14.10 29.02
CA HIS A 19 -21.62 12.99 29.48
C HIS A 19 -21.16 11.67 28.82
N ALA A 20 -20.92 10.64 29.64
CA ALA A 20 -20.79 9.26 29.17
C ALA A 20 -22.20 8.73 28.81
N SER A 21 -22.59 8.88 27.55
CA SER A 21 -23.79 8.22 27.02
C SER A 21 -23.42 6.80 26.59
N SER A 22 -23.94 5.83 27.34
CA SER A 22 -23.91 4.40 27.07
C SER A 22 -24.75 4.05 25.83
N ASN A 23 -24.13 4.07 24.66
CA ASN A 23 -24.68 3.43 23.46
C ASN A 23 -23.73 2.31 23.03
N GLY A 24 -24.06 1.09 23.45
CA GLY A 24 -23.44 -0.13 22.95
C GLY A 24 -23.71 -0.26 21.45
N ALA A 25 -22.72 0.10 20.64
CA ALA A 25 -22.64 -0.32 19.25
C ALA A 25 -21.85 -1.64 19.19
N PRO A 26 -22.34 -2.68 18.49
CA PRO A 26 -21.52 -3.84 18.20
C PRO A 26 -20.27 -3.38 17.42
N PRO A 27 -19.08 -4.00 17.62
CA PRO A 27 -17.96 -3.73 16.75
C PRO A 27 -18.33 -4.19 15.35
N GLY A 28 -18.81 -3.25 14.53
CA GLY A 28 -19.07 -3.46 13.12
C GLY A 28 -17.78 -3.89 12.44
N THR A 29 -17.74 -5.15 12.06
CA THR A 29 -16.75 -5.76 11.18
C THR A 29 -16.76 -5.01 9.85
N GLY A 30 -15.88 -4.01 9.68
CA GLY A 30 -15.85 -3.27 8.42
C GLY A 30 -15.18 -1.91 8.43
N SER A 31 -14.10 -1.71 9.18
CA SER A 31 -13.23 -0.55 8.95
C SER A 31 -11.78 -1.00 8.91
N GLN A 32 -11.45 -1.81 7.91
CA GLN A 32 -10.07 -2.12 7.60
C GLN A 32 -9.45 -0.89 6.93
N ASN A 33 -9.09 0.10 7.75
CA ASN A 33 -8.11 1.13 7.42
C ASN A 33 -6.74 0.45 7.25
N GLY A 34 -6.62 -0.41 6.24
CA GLY A 34 -5.40 -1.09 5.89
C GLY A 34 -4.50 -0.11 5.17
N GLY A 35 -3.55 0.47 5.91
CA GLY A 35 -2.40 1.14 5.30
C GLY A 35 -1.76 0.23 4.25
N PRO A 36 -1.02 0.78 3.28
CA PRO A 36 -0.40 -0.01 2.23
C PRO A 36 0.49 -1.10 2.83
N VAL A 37 0.17 -2.37 2.54
CA VAL A 37 0.92 -3.53 3.05
C VAL A 37 1.89 -3.96 1.96
N VAL A 38 3.16 -4.16 2.32
CA VAL A 38 4.15 -4.74 1.39
C VAL A 38 4.06 -6.26 1.49
N LEU A 39 3.74 -6.91 0.38
CA LEU A 39 3.53 -8.35 0.25
C LEU A 39 4.29 -8.85 -0.97
N GLU A 40 4.80 -10.07 -0.91
CA GLU A 40 5.32 -10.75 -2.10
C GLU A 40 4.16 -11.45 -2.81
N LEU A 41 3.89 -11.04 -4.05
CA LEU A 41 2.84 -11.60 -4.86
C LEU A 41 3.44 -12.33 -6.06
N PRO A 42 2.88 -13.47 -6.46
CA PRO A 42 3.29 -14.14 -7.68
C PRO A 42 2.88 -13.31 -8.91
N LEU A 43 3.73 -13.28 -9.94
CA LEU A 43 3.48 -12.51 -11.17
C LEU A 43 2.13 -12.89 -11.80
N ASP A 44 1.79 -14.19 -11.81
CA ASP A 44 0.53 -14.73 -12.36
C ASP A 44 -0.75 -14.17 -11.71
N LYS A 45 -0.68 -13.72 -10.46
CA LYS A 45 -1.84 -13.14 -9.77
C LYS A 45 -2.08 -11.68 -10.11
N ILE A 46 -1.09 -10.99 -10.69
CA ILE A 46 -1.15 -9.56 -10.97
C ILE A 46 -1.73 -9.36 -12.37
N ARG A 47 -2.98 -8.88 -12.43
CA ARG A 47 -3.64 -8.51 -13.68
C ARG A 47 -3.15 -7.12 -14.12
N ARG A 48 -2.55 -7.06 -15.30
CA ARG A 48 -2.13 -5.80 -15.92
C ARG A 48 -2.94 -5.52 -17.19
N PRO A 49 -4.10 -4.87 -17.07
CA PRO A 49 -4.95 -4.57 -18.22
C PRO A 49 -4.28 -3.63 -19.25
N LEU A 50 -3.26 -2.86 -18.85
CA LEU A 50 -2.57 -1.88 -19.71
C LEU A 50 -1.21 -2.36 -20.26
N MET A 51 -0.85 -3.64 -20.10
CA MET A 51 0.45 -4.16 -20.58
C MET A 51 0.66 -3.97 -22.09
N ARG A 52 -0.42 -3.88 -22.88
CA ARG A 52 -0.35 -3.89 -24.34
C ARG A 52 -0.02 -2.53 -24.97
N THR A 53 -0.22 -1.44 -24.23
CA THR A 53 -0.17 -0.08 -24.81
C THR A 53 1.12 0.67 -24.47
N ARG A 54 1.85 0.26 -23.43
CA ARG A 54 3.11 0.88 -23.02
C ARG A 54 4.29 0.09 -23.58
N ALA A 55 4.98 0.66 -24.57
CA ALA A 55 6.30 0.18 -24.93
C ALA A 55 7.27 0.40 -23.75
N ASN A 56 7.96 -0.65 -23.33
CA ASN A 56 9.01 -0.55 -22.33
C ASN A 56 10.36 -0.37 -23.03
N ASP A 57 11.23 0.43 -22.42
CA ASP A 57 12.59 0.65 -22.90
C ASP A 57 13.46 -0.58 -22.59
N PRO A 58 13.97 -1.30 -23.60
CA PRO A 58 14.73 -2.53 -23.38
C PRO A 58 16.03 -2.27 -22.61
N ASN A 59 16.67 -1.11 -22.81
CA ASN A 59 17.90 -0.73 -22.09
C ASN A 59 17.65 -0.60 -20.58
N LYS A 60 16.54 0.03 -20.17
CA LYS A 60 16.17 0.15 -18.75
C LYS A 60 15.75 -1.18 -18.14
N VAL A 61 15.09 -2.03 -18.91
CA VAL A 61 14.75 -3.39 -18.46
C VAL A 61 16.02 -4.18 -18.19
N GLN A 62 17.02 -4.11 -19.07
CA GLN A 62 18.30 -4.79 -18.88
C GLN A 62 19.05 -4.29 -17.63
N ASP A 63 19.14 -2.98 -17.45
CA ASP A 63 19.77 -2.38 -16.25
C ASP A 63 19.05 -2.81 -14.96
N LEU A 64 17.71 -2.82 -14.97
CA LEU A 64 16.92 -3.35 -13.87
C LEU A 64 17.13 -4.84 -13.65
N MET A 65 17.30 -5.65 -14.71
CA MET A 65 17.58 -7.08 -14.59
C MET A 65 18.91 -7.33 -13.87
N ASP A 66 19.96 -6.62 -14.25
CA ASP A 66 21.26 -6.70 -13.58
C ASP A 66 21.17 -6.24 -12.11
N SER A 67 20.50 -5.11 -11.85
CA SER A 67 20.27 -4.62 -10.49
C SER A 67 19.47 -5.63 -9.65
N ILE A 68 18.39 -6.20 -10.19
CA ILE A 68 17.58 -7.20 -9.48
C ILE A 68 18.38 -8.48 -9.23
N ARG A 69 19.30 -8.86 -10.13
CA ARG A 69 20.16 -10.02 -9.95
C ARG A 69 21.19 -9.83 -8.83
N GLU A 70 21.73 -8.62 -8.69
CA GLU A 70 22.76 -8.31 -7.69
C GLU A 70 22.18 -7.99 -6.31
N ILE A 71 21.19 -7.09 -6.25
CA ILE A 71 20.65 -6.54 -4.99
C ILE A 71 19.18 -6.88 -4.75
N GLY A 72 18.49 -7.47 -5.72
CA GLY A 72 17.05 -7.73 -5.65
C GLY A 72 16.19 -6.50 -5.92
N LEU A 73 14.87 -6.68 -5.88
CA LEU A 73 13.95 -5.56 -6.05
C LEU A 73 13.91 -4.69 -4.79
N GLN A 74 14.58 -3.54 -4.84
CA GLN A 74 14.59 -2.57 -3.75
C GLN A 74 13.26 -1.82 -3.61
N VAL A 75 12.71 -1.35 -4.73
CA VAL A 75 11.48 -0.57 -4.74
C VAL A 75 10.30 -1.45 -5.15
N PRO A 76 9.33 -1.72 -4.25
CA PRO A 76 8.17 -2.55 -4.59
C PRO A 76 7.27 -1.87 -5.63
N ILE A 77 6.52 -2.69 -6.38
CA ILE A 77 5.52 -2.16 -7.32
C ILE A 77 4.20 -1.85 -6.60
N ASP A 78 3.53 -0.78 -6.97
CA ASP A 78 2.20 -0.48 -6.44
C ASP A 78 1.14 -1.34 -7.12
N VAL A 79 0.36 -2.03 -6.30
CA VAL A 79 -0.72 -2.93 -6.73
C VAL A 79 -2.01 -2.52 -6.02
N LEU A 80 -3.09 -2.45 -6.79
CA LEU A 80 -4.42 -2.19 -6.26
C LEU A 80 -5.17 -3.52 -6.11
N GLU A 81 -5.57 -3.84 -4.89
CA GLU A 81 -6.45 -4.98 -4.61
C GLU A 81 -7.92 -4.52 -4.65
N VAL A 82 -8.72 -5.18 -5.49
CA VAL A 82 -10.15 -4.91 -5.65
C VAL A 82 -10.89 -6.25 -5.72
N ASP A 83 -11.82 -6.48 -4.79
CA ASP A 83 -12.59 -7.74 -4.68
C ASP A 83 -11.70 -9.01 -4.69
N GLY A 84 -10.51 -8.95 -4.09
CA GLY A 84 -9.55 -10.08 -4.05
C GLY A 84 -8.73 -10.27 -5.33
N VAL A 85 -8.85 -9.35 -6.30
CA VAL A 85 -8.06 -9.33 -7.53
C VAL A 85 -6.99 -8.24 -7.45
N TYR A 86 -5.76 -8.59 -7.79
CA TYR A 86 -4.61 -7.68 -7.80
C TYR A 86 -4.41 -7.05 -9.17
N TYR A 87 -4.48 -5.72 -9.23
CA TYR A 87 -4.30 -4.94 -10.44
C TYR A 87 -3.01 -4.12 -10.38
N GLY A 88 -2.12 -4.36 -11.35
CA GLY A 88 -0.84 -3.65 -11.48
C GLY A 88 -0.93 -2.55 -12.53
N PHE A 89 -0.83 -1.29 -12.12
CA PHE A 89 -0.80 -0.13 -13.04
C PHE A 89 0.59 0.49 -13.16
N SER A 90 1.44 0.30 -12.15
CA SER A 90 2.78 0.89 -12.05
C SER A 90 3.89 -0.13 -12.33
N GLY A 91 5.10 0.35 -12.64
CA GLY A 91 6.30 -0.48 -12.68
C GLY A 91 6.36 -1.51 -13.79
N CYS A 92 5.95 -1.14 -15.02
CA CYS A 92 6.01 -2.04 -16.18
C CYS A 92 7.43 -2.57 -16.44
N HIS A 93 8.46 -1.71 -16.42
CA HIS A 93 9.84 -2.15 -16.63
C HIS A 93 10.33 -3.12 -15.54
N ARG A 94 9.97 -2.88 -14.28
CA ARG A 94 10.33 -3.76 -13.13
C ARG A 94 9.68 -5.13 -13.25
N TYR A 95 8.40 -5.14 -13.62
CA TYR A 95 7.65 -6.37 -13.87
C TYR A 95 8.23 -7.15 -15.05
N GLU A 96 8.56 -6.48 -16.15
CA GLU A 96 9.17 -7.13 -17.30
C GLU A 96 10.56 -7.69 -16.97
N ALA A 97 11.37 -6.98 -16.17
CA ALA A 97 12.65 -7.50 -15.69
C ALA A 97 12.46 -8.80 -14.89
N HIS A 98 11.48 -8.86 -13.97
CA HIS A 98 11.16 -10.09 -13.24
C HIS A 98 10.66 -11.20 -14.16
N GLN A 99 9.84 -10.84 -15.16
CA GLN A 99 9.32 -11.78 -16.15
C GLN A 99 10.45 -12.38 -17.02
N ARG A 100 11.41 -11.56 -17.47
CA ARG A 100 12.57 -12.01 -18.25
C ARG A 100 13.56 -12.83 -17.42
N LEU A 101 13.72 -12.50 -16.13
CA LEU A 101 14.52 -13.28 -15.19
C LEU A 101 13.84 -14.60 -14.77
N GLY A 102 12.54 -14.78 -15.05
CA GLY A 102 11.79 -15.98 -14.66
C GLY A 102 11.52 -16.07 -13.16
N LEU A 103 11.47 -14.93 -12.44
CA LEU A 103 11.20 -14.91 -11.02
C LEU A 103 9.71 -15.16 -10.76
N PRO A 104 9.31 -16.11 -9.91
CA PRO A 104 7.89 -16.43 -9.69
C PRO A 104 7.16 -15.36 -8.89
N THR A 105 7.87 -14.64 -8.01
CA THR A 105 7.32 -13.65 -7.08
C THR A 105 7.94 -12.27 -7.27
N ILE A 106 7.18 -11.24 -6.91
CA ILE A 106 7.61 -9.84 -6.95
C ILE A 106 7.09 -9.09 -5.71
N ARG A 107 7.94 -8.23 -5.14
CA ARG A 107 7.55 -7.38 -4.01
C ARG A 107 6.57 -6.30 -4.46
N CYS A 108 5.40 -6.31 -3.85
CA CYS A 108 4.29 -5.43 -4.17
C CYS A 108 3.83 -4.67 -2.93
N LYS A 109 3.60 -3.38 -3.10
CA LYS A 109 2.88 -2.55 -2.13
C LYS A 109 1.40 -2.62 -2.48
N VAL A 110 0.67 -3.45 -1.75
CA VAL A 110 -0.75 -3.68 -1.96
C VAL A 110 -1.55 -2.61 -1.24
N ARG A 111 -2.43 -1.96 -2.00
CA ARG A 111 -3.40 -0.99 -1.50
C ARG A 111 -4.79 -1.53 -1.78
N ARG A 112 -5.66 -1.50 -0.78
CA ARG A 112 -7.07 -1.87 -0.97
C ARG A 112 -7.83 -0.72 -1.60
N GLY A 113 -8.54 -0.99 -2.68
CA GLY A 113 -9.35 -0.01 -3.41
C GLY A 113 -10.77 -0.51 -3.68
N THR A 114 -11.64 0.40 -4.08
CA THR A 114 -12.97 0.08 -4.57
C THR A 114 -12.97 -0.03 -6.11
N LYS A 115 -14.03 -0.59 -6.68
CA LYS A 115 -14.24 -0.65 -8.15
C LYS A 115 -14.19 0.74 -8.80
N GLU A 116 -14.58 1.79 -8.07
CA GLU A 116 -14.47 3.17 -8.53
C GLU A 116 -13.00 3.58 -8.69
N THR A 117 -12.15 3.28 -7.71
CA THR A 117 -10.70 3.52 -7.81
C THR A 117 -10.10 2.79 -9.01
N LEU A 118 -10.51 1.54 -9.26
CA LEU A 118 -10.08 0.78 -10.42
C LEU A 118 -10.48 1.48 -11.73
N ARG A 119 -11.74 1.91 -11.83
CA ARG A 119 -12.26 2.60 -13.01
C ARG A 119 -11.53 3.91 -13.28
N HIS A 120 -11.14 4.64 -12.24
CA HIS A 120 -10.32 5.84 -12.37
C HIS A 120 -8.92 5.57 -12.95
N HIS A 121 -8.31 4.42 -12.64
CA HIS A 121 -6.99 4.04 -13.17
C HIS A 121 -7.04 3.43 -14.58
N LEU A 122 -8.23 2.97 -15.02
CA LEU A 122 -8.46 2.38 -16.33
C LEU A 122 -8.95 3.38 -17.39
N ARG A 123 -9.31 4.60 -16.98
CA ARG A 123 -9.80 5.66 -17.85
C ARG A 123 -8.65 6.38 -18.54
#